data_AF-A0A076EZL6-F1
#
_entry.id   AF-A0A076EZL6-F1
#
_cell.length_a   1.000
_cell.length_b   1.000
_cell.length_c   1.000
_cell.angle_alpha   90.00
_cell.angle_beta   90.00
_cell.angle_gamma   90.00
#
_symmetry.space_group_name_H-M   'P 1'
#
loop_
_entity.id
_entity.type
_entity.pdbx_description
1 polymer ?
#
loop_
_entity_poly.entity_id
_entity_poly.type
_entity_poly.pdbx_seq_one_letter_code
_entity_poly.pdbx_strand_id
1 'polypeptide(L)'
;MSVQREPAIRRPAHPAADLPERPRVVKDPVPAAVDDQPTQLPAESTIRSVSDVAVTPVLSPAPEAASPVEKLSEQHNVRLRPSTKARLTRGVDKLRYETGDRSITISSVTDAALIEYLTKNGC
;
A
#
# COMPACT_ATOMS: atom_id res chain seq x y z
N MET A 1 33.65 44.41 -14.00
CA MET A 1 32.28 44.16 -14.48
C MET A 1 31.73 42.93 -13.73
N SER A 2 31.05 43.12 -12.60
CA SER A 2 30.43 42.02 -11.86
C SER A 2 29.05 41.72 -12.45
N VAL A 3 28.88 40.53 -13.03
CA VAL A 3 27.60 40.11 -13.62
C VAL A 3 26.76 39.48 -12.52
N GLN A 4 25.67 40.15 -12.12
CA GLN A 4 24.66 39.58 -11.22
C GLN A 4 23.82 38.58 -12.01
N ARG A 5 24.05 37.28 -11.79
CA ARG A 5 23.25 36.20 -12.40
C ARG A 5 22.29 35.67 -11.35
N GLU A 6 21.01 36.04 -11.47
CA GLU A 6 19.97 35.38 -10.68
C GLU A 6 19.76 33.93 -11.16
N PRO A 7 19.48 32.99 -10.25
CA PRO A 7 19.23 31.59 -10.59
C PRO A 7 17.92 31.44 -11.37
N ALA A 8 17.98 30.67 -12.46
CA ALA A 8 16.87 30.47 -13.40
C ALA A 8 15.68 29.69 -12.82
N ILE A 9 15.85 28.98 -11.70
CA ILE A 9 14.81 28.15 -11.09
C ILE A 9 14.58 28.60 -9.66
N ARG A 10 13.40 29.15 -9.40
CA ARG A 10 12.90 29.44 -8.05
C ARG A 10 11.96 28.31 -7.65
N ARG A 11 12.14 27.73 -6.46
CA ARG A 11 11.22 26.72 -5.95
C ARG A 11 9.93 27.43 -5.48
N PRO A 12 8.75 27.11 -6.05
CA PRO A 12 7.50 27.67 -5.54
C PRO A 12 7.27 27.18 -4.11
N ALA A 13 6.78 28.07 -3.25
CA ALA A 13 6.40 27.71 -1.88
C ALA A 13 5.33 26.60 -1.91
N HIS A 14 5.44 25.64 -0.98
CA HIS A 14 4.52 24.51 -0.92
C HIS A 14 3.11 25.01 -0.55
N PRO A 15 2.03 24.56 -1.22
CA PRO A 15 0.66 25.05 -1.00
C PRO A 15 0.09 24.77 0.41
N ALA A 16 0.82 24.01 1.22
CA ALA A 16 0.45 23.70 2.60
C ALA A 16 1.11 24.66 3.63
N ALA A 17 1.93 25.61 3.18
CA ALA A 17 2.58 26.59 4.05
C ALA A 17 1.60 27.62 4.62
N ASP A 18 0.48 27.87 3.93
CA ASP A 18 -0.56 28.83 4.36
C ASP A 18 -1.63 28.19 5.25
N LEU A 19 -1.51 26.90 5.58
CA LEU A 19 -2.45 26.25 6.49
C LEU A 19 -2.21 26.76 7.92
N PRO A 20 -3.27 27.19 8.63
CA PRO A 20 -3.13 27.62 10.01
C PRO A 20 -2.59 26.48 10.88
N GLU A 21 -1.64 26.78 11.77
CA GLU A 21 -1.15 25.80 12.73
C GLU A 21 -2.33 25.29 13.57
N ARG A 22 -2.43 23.96 13.68
CA ARG A 22 -3.39 23.32 14.58
C ARG A 22 -3.06 23.76 16.02
N PRO A 23 -4.05 24.19 16.82
CA PRO A 23 -3.82 24.57 18.22
C PRO A 23 -3.11 23.43 18.95
N ARG A 24 -1.93 23.74 19.52
CA ARG A 24 -1.20 22.81 20.37
C ARG A 24 -2.04 22.61 21.63
N VAL A 25 -2.47 21.37 21.88
CA VAL A 25 -2.96 20.97 23.19
C VAL A 25 -1.77 21.08 24.14
N VAL A 26 -1.78 22.08 25.00
CA VAL A 26 -0.83 22.22 26.10
C VAL A 26 -1.04 21.01 27.00
N LYS A 27 -0.11 20.06 26.96
CA LYS A 27 0.01 19.06 28.02
C LYS A 27 0.79 19.76 29.13
N ASP A 28 0.19 19.86 30.30
CA ASP A 28 0.75 20.53 31.47
C ASP A 28 2.20 20.10 31.79
N PRO A 29 3.00 21.00 32.40
CA PRO A 29 4.43 20.83 32.55
C PRO A 29 4.76 19.84 33.68
N VAL A 30 5.64 18.88 33.37
CA VAL A 30 6.45 18.18 34.38
C VAL A 30 7.74 19.01 34.54
N PRO A 31 8.19 19.32 35.77
CA PRO A 31 9.30 20.23 35.96
C PRO A 31 10.65 19.59 35.60
N ALA A 32 11.39 20.37 34.80
CA ALA A 32 12.83 20.52 34.66
C ALA A 32 13.79 19.47 35.27
N ALA A 33 14.59 18.87 34.39
CA ALA A 33 16.04 18.76 34.59
C ALA A 33 16.74 19.17 33.26
N VAL A 34 17.48 20.27 33.32
CA VAL A 34 18.54 20.72 32.39
C VAL A 34 19.81 19.87 32.69
N ASP A 35 20.66 19.47 31.75
CA ASP A 35 21.48 20.30 30.85
C ASP A 35 22.11 19.50 29.67
N ASP A 36 22.51 20.28 28.65
CA ASP A 36 23.60 20.13 27.66
C ASP A 36 23.64 19.06 26.53
N GLN A 37 23.38 19.57 25.31
CA GLN A 37 23.94 19.36 23.94
C GLN A 37 24.95 18.22 23.60
N PRO A 38 25.25 17.88 22.31
CA PRO A 38 24.68 18.33 21.01
C PRO A 38 24.48 17.23 19.92
N THR A 39 23.94 17.63 18.76
CA THR A 39 24.27 17.12 17.40
C THR A 39 23.56 15.87 16.82
N GLN A 40 23.17 16.01 15.53
CA GLN A 40 22.95 15.02 14.45
C GLN A 40 21.52 14.54 14.05
N LEU A 41 21.09 15.05 12.87
CA LEU A 41 20.44 14.39 11.71
C LEU A 41 19.40 13.26 11.93
N PRO A 42 18.18 13.33 11.33
CA PRO A 42 17.38 12.13 11.15
C PRO A 42 17.77 11.47 9.81
N ALA A 43 18.66 10.49 9.88
CA ALA A 43 18.84 9.51 8.81
C ALA A 43 18.13 8.20 9.20
N GLU A 44 17.23 7.80 8.30
CA GLU A 44 16.94 6.42 7.90
C GLU A 44 16.27 5.44 8.88
N SER A 45 15.04 5.07 8.48
CA SER A 45 14.65 3.69 8.19
C SER A 45 15.21 2.59 9.09
N THR A 46 14.57 2.41 10.25
CA THR A 46 14.61 1.16 10.99
C THR A 46 13.76 0.11 10.27
N ILE A 47 14.29 -0.44 9.19
CA ILE A 47 13.97 -1.80 8.73
C ILE A 47 14.72 -2.73 9.66
N ARG A 48 14.00 -3.45 10.53
CA ARG A 48 14.58 -4.47 11.40
C ARG A 48 14.85 -5.72 10.57
N SER A 49 15.99 -5.72 9.91
CA SER A 49 16.61 -6.89 9.29
C SER A 49 17.18 -7.80 10.38
N VAL A 50 16.75 -9.05 10.41
CA VAL A 50 17.42 -10.13 11.13
C VAL A 50 17.75 -11.23 10.13
N SER A 51 18.91 -11.10 9.50
CA SER A 51 19.73 -12.23 9.05
C SER A 51 20.71 -12.48 10.21
N ASP A 52 21.03 -13.69 10.67
CA ASP A 52 21.58 -14.78 9.89
C ASP A 52 21.66 -16.02 10.82
N VAL A 53 21.05 -17.15 10.44
CA VAL A 53 21.50 -18.46 10.89
C VAL A 53 21.75 -19.26 9.63
N ALA A 54 23.03 -19.37 9.29
CA ALA A 54 23.53 -20.19 8.20
C ALA A 54 23.07 -21.64 8.36
N VAL A 55 22.24 -22.11 7.44
CA VAL A 55 21.99 -23.53 7.22
C VAL A 55 22.60 -23.88 5.87
N THR A 56 23.65 -24.68 5.95
CA THR A 56 24.38 -25.37 4.88
C THR A 56 23.46 -25.92 3.78
N PRO A 57 23.80 -25.75 2.48
CA PRO A 57 23.05 -26.39 1.40
C PRO A 57 23.52 -27.85 1.26
N VAL A 58 22.65 -28.80 1.58
CA VAL A 58 22.85 -30.22 1.24
C VAL A 58 22.20 -30.48 -0.11
N LEU A 59 22.99 -31.10 -0.98
CA LEU A 59 22.73 -31.42 -2.38
C LEU A 59 21.78 -32.64 -2.54
N SER A 60 20.77 -32.49 -3.40
CA SER A 60 19.99 -33.53 -4.15
C SER A 60 18.99 -34.43 -3.39
N PRO A 61 17.95 -35.02 -4.05
CA PRO A 61 17.62 -35.06 -5.48
C PRO A 61 16.23 -34.52 -5.86
N ALA A 62 15.98 -34.38 -7.17
CA ALA A 62 14.69 -34.02 -7.75
C ALA A 62 13.59 -35.08 -7.48
N PRO A 63 12.35 -34.62 -7.28
CA PRO A 63 11.19 -35.25 -7.89
C PRO A 63 10.47 -34.25 -8.81
N GLU A 64 10.43 -34.64 -10.07
CA GLU A 64 9.30 -34.57 -11.00
C GLU A 64 8.04 -33.79 -10.55
N ALA A 65 7.69 -32.79 -11.36
CA ALA A 65 6.35 -32.19 -11.48
C ALA A 65 5.72 -31.66 -10.17
N ALA A 66 6.39 -30.69 -9.55
CA ALA A 66 5.65 -29.67 -8.82
C ALA A 66 4.79 -28.91 -9.85
N SER A 67 3.52 -29.31 -10.00
CA SER A 67 2.48 -28.42 -10.51
C SER A 67 2.70 -27.06 -9.85
N PRO A 68 2.77 -25.96 -10.62
CA PRO A 68 3.08 -24.67 -10.03
C PRO A 68 2.10 -24.50 -8.88
N VAL A 69 2.64 -24.33 -7.66
CA VAL A 69 1.85 -23.85 -6.54
C VAL A 69 1.37 -22.49 -6.99
N GLU A 70 0.21 -22.50 -7.64
CA GLU A 70 -0.36 -21.32 -8.27
C GLU A 70 -0.47 -20.31 -7.15
N LYS A 71 0.06 -19.10 -7.39
CA LYS A 71 -0.14 -18.03 -6.44
C LYS A 71 -1.65 -17.91 -6.29
N LEU A 72 -2.17 -18.12 -5.07
CA LEU A 72 -3.61 -18.06 -4.77
C LEU A 72 -4.26 -16.74 -5.24
N SER A 73 -3.45 -15.72 -5.53
CA SER A 73 -3.90 -14.52 -6.20
C SER A 73 -2.85 -14.03 -7.20
N GLU A 74 -3.24 -13.97 -8.47
CA GLU A 74 -2.59 -13.13 -9.47
C GLU A 74 -3.47 -11.92 -9.75
N GLN A 75 -2.89 -10.72 -9.77
CA GLN A 75 -3.64 -9.51 -10.10
C GLN A 75 -3.67 -9.31 -11.61
N HIS A 76 -4.86 -9.39 -12.21
CA HIS A 76 -5.05 -9.14 -13.63
C HIS A 76 -5.80 -7.82 -13.89
N ASN A 77 -5.24 -6.97 -14.77
CA ASN A 77 -5.83 -5.68 -15.12
C ASN A 77 -6.79 -5.82 -16.31
N VAL A 78 -8.11 -5.75 -16.05
CA VAL A 78 -9.16 -5.89 -17.09
C VAL A 78 -9.79 -4.54 -17.42
N ARG A 79 -10.05 -4.28 -18.70
CA ARG A 79 -10.81 -3.12 -19.16
C ARG A 79 -12.30 -3.40 -19.05
N LEU A 80 -12.95 -2.73 -18.11
CA LEU A 80 -14.41 -2.80 -17.91
C LEU A 80 -15.09 -1.54 -18.42
N ARG A 81 -16.31 -1.69 -18.95
CA ARG A 81 -17.16 -0.55 -19.26
C ARG A 81 -17.49 0.22 -17.97
N PRO A 82 -17.48 1.57 -17.95
CA PRO A 82 -17.76 2.35 -16.74
C PRO A 82 -19.11 2.02 -16.10
N SER A 83 -20.13 1.76 -16.93
CA SER A 83 -21.47 1.35 -16.47
C SER A 83 -21.44 0.03 -15.70
N THR A 84 -20.65 -0.94 -16.16
CA THR A 84 -20.54 -2.26 -15.52
C THR A 84 -19.81 -2.14 -14.19
N LYS A 85 -18.73 -1.36 -14.15
CA LYS A 85 -18.01 -1.06 -12.89
C LYS A 85 -18.95 -0.40 -11.86
N ALA A 86 -19.72 0.61 -12.28
CA ALA A 86 -20.66 1.29 -11.39
C ALA A 86 -21.75 0.36 -10.84
N ARG A 87 -22.29 -0.54 -11.70
CA ARG A 87 -23.25 -1.56 -11.27
C ARG A 87 -22.65 -2.54 -10.28
N LEU A 88 -21.42 -2.96 -10.52
CA LEU A 88 -20.72 -3.91 -9.66
C LEU A 88 -20.44 -3.31 -8.28
N THR A 89 -19.99 -2.05 -8.20
CA THR A 89 -19.79 -1.37 -6.91
C THR A 89 -21.09 -1.32 -6.11
N ARG A 90 -22.19 -0.86 -6.71
CA ARG A 90 -23.50 -0.81 -6.03
C ARG A 90 -24.02 -2.19 -5.62
N GLY A 91 -23.77 -3.21 -6.45
CA GLY A 91 -24.15 -4.59 -6.16
C GLY A 91 -23.41 -5.14 -4.95
N VAL A 92 -22.09 -4.91 -4.87
CA VAL A 92 -21.26 -5.31 -3.71
C VAL A 92 -21.74 -4.60 -2.45
N ASP A 93 -22.02 -3.29 -2.52
CA ASP A 93 -22.51 -2.54 -1.35
C ASP A 93 -23.87 -3.06 -0.87
N LYS A 94 -24.76 -3.40 -1.80
CA LYS A 94 -26.05 -4.01 -1.48
C LYS A 94 -25.88 -5.39 -0.80
N LEU A 95 -25.05 -6.26 -1.36
CA LEU A 95 -24.79 -7.60 -0.80
C LEU A 95 -24.17 -7.51 0.60
N ARG A 96 -23.24 -6.57 0.81
CA ARG A 96 -22.66 -6.32 2.14
C ARG A 96 -23.70 -5.88 3.15
N TYR A 97 -24.66 -5.06 2.73
CA TYR A 97 -25.73 -4.59 3.60
C TYR A 97 -26.72 -5.71 3.95
N GLU A 98 -27.13 -6.50 2.96
CA GLU A 98 -28.12 -7.57 3.14
C GLU A 98 -27.57 -8.77 3.91
N THR A 99 -26.35 -9.19 3.60
CA THR A 99 -25.71 -10.35 4.26
C THR A 99 -25.02 -9.95 5.58
N GLY A 100 -24.65 -8.68 5.74
CA GLY A 100 -23.82 -8.21 6.86
C GLY A 100 -22.33 -8.56 6.71
N ASP A 101 -21.97 -9.32 5.67
CA ASP A 101 -20.64 -9.83 5.44
C ASP A 101 -19.76 -8.84 4.67
N ARG A 102 -18.74 -8.33 5.36
CA ARG A 102 -17.76 -7.40 4.77
C ARG A 102 -16.69 -8.08 3.92
N SER A 103 -16.62 -9.41 3.97
CA SER A 103 -15.70 -10.22 3.16
C SER A 103 -16.06 -10.21 1.68
N ILE A 104 -17.32 -9.90 1.33
CA ILE A 104 -17.77 -9.77 -0.06
C ILE A 104 -17.04 -8.58 -0.68
N THR A 105 -16.15 -8.83 -1.63
CA THR A 105 -15.39 -7.80 -2.33
C THR A 105 -15.66 -7.85 -3.82
N ILE A 106 -15.26 -6.79 -4.52
CA ILE A 106 -15.30 -6.74 -5.98
C ILE A 106 -14.61 -7.98 -6.57
N SER A 107 -13.44 -8.35 -6.05
CA SER A 107 -12.66 -9.50 -6.53
C SER A 107 -13.41 -10.82 -6.38
N SER A 108 -14.00 -11.08 -5.22
CA SER A 108 -14.76 -12.31 -4.96
C SER A 108 -16.00 -12.43 -5.85
N VAL A 109 -16.73 -11.33 -6.07
CA VAL A 109 -17.90 -11.33 -6.95
C VAL A 109 -17.50 -11.51 -8.41
N THR A 110 -16.42 -10.88 -8.86
CA THR A 110 -15.93 -11.06 -10.24
C THR A 110 -15.44 -12.48 -10.48
N ASP A 111 -14.74 -13.08 -9.52
CA ASP A 111 -14.20 -14.43 -9.63
C ASP A 111 -15.32 -15.48 -9.75
N ALA A 112 -16.29 -15.44 -8.83
CA ALA A 112 -17.47 -16.31 -8.90
C ALA A 112 -18.25 -16.16 -10.21
N ALA A 113 -18.41 -14.92 -10.71
CA ALA A 113 -19.09 -14.67 -11.98
C ALA A 113 -18.30 -15.20 -13.19
N LEU A 114 -16.97 -15.14 -13.17
CA LEU A 114 -16.13 -15.70 -14.23
C LEU A 114 -16.22 -17.22 -14.25
N ILE A 115 -16.09 -17.86 -13.08
CA ILE A 115 -16.24 -19.32 -12.96
C ILE A 115 -17.61 -19.76 -13.46
N GLU A 116 -18.69 -19.08 -13.04
CA GLU A 116 -20.05 -19.38 -13.49
C GLU A 116 -20.19 -19.23 -15.01
N TYR A 117 -19.62 -18.16 -15.59
CA TYR A 117 -19.67 -17.92 -17.04
C TYR A 117 -18.89 -18.96 -17.84
N LEU A 118 -17.69 -19.34 -17.39
CA LEU A 118 -16.87 -20.37 -18.03
C LEU A 118 -17.55 -21.74 -17.93
N THR A 119 -18.01 -22.11 -16.73
CA THR A 119 -18.74 -23.37 -16.48
C THR A 119 -19.98 -23.48 -17.37
N LYS A 120 -20.76 -22.40 -17.52
CA LYS A 120 -21.93 -22.36 -18.42
C LYS A 120 -21.58 -22.61 -19.88
N ASN A 121 -20.38 -22.22 -20.30
CA ASN A 121 -19.88 -22.41 -21.66
C ASN A 121 -19.05 -23.70 -21.82
N GLY A 122 -18.93 -24.52 -20.77
CA GLY A 122 -18.14 -25.75 -20.78
C GLY A 122 -16.63 -25.51 -20.88
N CYS A 123 -16.17 -24.34 -20.43
CA CYS A 123 -14.75 -23.99 -20.32
C CYS A 123 -14.25 -24.22 -18.89
#